data_AF-A0A7T6XUF4-F1
#
_entry.id   AF-A0A7T6XUF4-F1
#
_cell.length_a   1.000
_cell.length_b   1.000
_cell.length_c   1.000
_cell.angle_alpha   90.00
_cell.angle_beta   90.00
_cell.angle_gamma   90.00
#
_symmetry.space_group_name_H-M   'P 1'
#
loop_
_entity.id
_entity.type
_entity.pdbx_description
1 polymer ?
#
loop_
_entity_poly.entity_id
_entity_poly.type
_entity_poly.pdbx_seq_one_letter_code
_entity_poly.pdbx_strand_id
1 'polypeptide(L)'
;MPRTPLRHSKINFNVAPDWINSHRVVATWSASVITSAKHFPGLGAACASEITDLQPVNIHLTIKKLCKVDMTLLTKTVAAGVDMAMASRAVYSNLDPTYPGLIKAIVQNELRGRLGFTGVTINDAMEEGVLGAFGGQATRRLLAA
;
A
#
# COMPACT_ATOMS: atom_id res chain seq x y z
N MET A 1 -17.54 -18.39 5.91
CA MET A 1 -16.34 -18.95 6.56
C MET A 1 -15.51 -17.82 7.14
N PRO A 2 -14.85 -17.99 8.30
CA PRO A 2 -13.93 -16.98 8.83
C PRO A 2 -12.75 -16.82 7.88
N ARG A 3 -12.43 -15.58 7.49
CA ARG A 3 -11.33 -15.26 6.56
C ARG A 3 -10.03 -15.06 7.34
N THR A 4 -9.03 -15.90 7.09
CA THR A 4 -7.69 -15.77 7.70
C THR A 4 -6.91 -14.67 6.96
N PRO A 5 -6.52 -13.57 7.63
CA PRO A 5 -5.79 -12.47 7.00
C PRO A 5 -4.41 -12.90 6.47
N LEU A 6 -3.85 -12.13 5.54
CA LEU A 6 -2.45 -12.16 5.09
C LEU A 6 -1.54 -11.77 6.26
N ARG A 7 -1.34 -12.71 7.16
CA ARG A 7 -0.21 -12.73 8.07
C ARG A 7 0.85 -13.66 7.50
N HIS A 8 1.46 -13.26 6.38
CA HIS A 8 2.78 -13.79 6.07
C HIS A 8 3.75 -13.23 7.12
N SER A 9 4.17 -14.08 8.05
CA SER A 9 5.01 -13.77 9.22
C SER A 9 6.38 -13.18 8.88
N LYS A 10 6.74 -13.10 7.59
CA LYS A 10 8.03 -12.57 7.12
C LYS A 10 7.99 -11.13 6.60
N ILE A 11 6.81 -10.54 6.32
CA ILE A 11 6.71 -9.23 5.61
C ILE A 11 5.74 -8.25 6.28
N ASN A 12 4.89 -8.70 7.21
CA ASN A 12 3.90 -7.85 7.86
C ASN A 12 4.35 -7.43 9.28
N PHE A 13 4.92 -6.23 9.40
CA PHE A 13 5.52 -5.71 10.64
C PHE A 13 4.55 -4.92 11.53
N ASN A 14 3.25 -5.04 11.32
CA ASN A 14 2.22 -4.35 12.11
C ASN A 14 2.24 -4.67 13.63
N VAL A 15 3.14 -5.54 14.08
CA VAL A 15 3.39 -5.88 15.50
C VAL A 15 4.79 -5.49 15.99
N ALA A 16 5.64 -4.91 15.14
CA ALA A 16 6.96 -4.46 15.56
C ALA A 16 6.82 -3.15 16.37
N PRO A 17 7.49 -3.02 17.54
CA PRO A 17 7.58 -1.77 18.27
C PRO A 17 8.00 -0.60 17.38
N ASP A 18 7.44 0.58 17.65
CA ASP A 18 7.60 1.78 16.82
C ASP A 18 9.05 2.13 16.50
N TRP A 19 9.94 1.97 17.47
CA TRP A 19 11.35 2.27 17.30
C TRP A 19 12.01 1.37 16.24
N ILE A 20 11.62 0.10 16.10
CA ILE A 20 12.23 -0.82 15.13
C ILE A 20 12.08 -0.29 13.71
N ASN A 21 10.93 0.31 13.40
CA ASN A 21 10.65 0.78 12.04
C ASN A 21 11.42 2.06 11.69
N SER A 22 11.50 3.02 12.62
CA SER A 22 12.31 4.22 12.45
C SER A 22 13.80 3.89 12.36
N HIS A 23 14.30 2.96 13.19
CA HIS A 23 15.70 2.54 13.16
C HIS A 23 16.06 1.82 11.85
N ARG A 24 15.12 1.10 11.23
CA ARG A 24 15.35 0.47 9.92
C ARG A 24 15.50 1.50 8.82
N VAL A 25 14.64 2.53 8.76
CA VAL A 25 14.81 3.63 7.79
C VAL A 25 16.18 4.28 7.97
N VAL A 26 16.50 4.69 9.20
CA VAL A 26 17.79 5.34 9.52
C VAL A 26 18.99 4.44 9.21
N ALA A 27 18.94 3.15 9.56
CA ALA A 27 20.05 2.23 9.28
C ALA A 27 20.27 2.01 7.77
N THR A 28 19.18 2.01 7.00
CA THR A 28 19.26 1.82 5.54
C THR A 28 19.83 3.08 4.87
N TRP A 29 19.52 4.26 5.39
CA TRP A 29 20.16 5.52 4.98
C TRP A 29 21.64 5.58 5.30
N SER A 30 22.06 5.11 6.48
CA SER A 30 23.49 5.00 6.82
C SER A 30 24.26 4.08 5.86
N ALA A 31 23.56 3.19 5.16
CA ALA A 31 24.10 2.32 4.12
C ALA A 31 23.91 2.86 2.68
N SER A 32 23.42 4.10 2.51
CA SER A 32 23.11 4.73 1.22
C SER A 32 22.08 3.95 0.37
N VAL A 33 21.13 3.30 1.02
CA VAL A 33 20.06 2.52 0.36
C VAL A 33 18.72 3.26 0.49
N ILE A 34 17.99 3.35 -0.63
CA ILE A 34 16.66 3.95 -0.71
C ILE A 34 15.61 3.00 -0.11
N THR A 35 14.68 3.54 0.66
CA THR A 35 13.61 2.78 1.32
C THR A 35 12.23 3.09 0.74
N SER A 36 11.34 2.09 0.77
CA SER A 36 9.96 2.25 0.29
C SER A 36 8.95 1.73 1.30
N ALA A 37 7.98 2.58 1.67
CA ALA A 37 6.81 2.20 2.43
C ALA A 37 5.80 1.50 1.50
N LYS A 38 5.52 0.21 1.76
CA LYS A 38 4.63 -0.58 0.92
C LYS A 38 3.77 -1.57 1.70
N HIS A 39 2.59 -1.96 1.23
CA HIS A 39 1.86 -1.38 0.09
C HIS A 39 0.82 -0.39 0.64
N PHE A 40 0.91 0.89 0.28
CA PHE A 40 0.01 1.94 0.79
C PHE A 40 -1.36 1.86 0.10
N PRO A 41 -2.51 2.04 0.78
CA PRO A 41 -2.70 2.35 2.21
C PRO A 41 -2.68 1.13 3.13
N GLY A 42 -2.56 -0.08 2.60
CA GLY A 42 -2.55 -1.30 3.40
C GLY A 42 -3.13 -2.51 2.71
N LEU A 43 -2.49 -3.66 2.86
CA LEU A 43 -2.98 -4.96 2.40
C LEU A 43 -3.25 -5.94 3.55
N GLY A 44 -3.21 -5.47 4.81
CA GLY A 44 -3.30 -6.34 5.99
C GLY A 44 -4.64 -7.06 6.12
N ALA A 45 -5.70 -6.54 5.52
CA ALA A 45 -7.04 -7.14 5.52
C ALA A 45 -7.32 -8.16 4.41
N ALA A 46 -6.44 -8.29 3.42
CA ALA A 46 -6.56 -9.34 2.41
C ALA A 46 -6.30 -10.72 3.03
N CYS A 47 -6.88 -11.78 2.49
CA CYS A 47 -6.74 -13.15 2.97
C CYS A 47 -5.45 -13.80 2.48
N ALA A 48 -4.91 -14.79 3.21
CA ALA A 48 -3.63 -15.41 2.88
C ALA A 48 -3.48 -15.89 1.41
N SER A 49 -4.58 -16.28 0.78
CA SER A 49 -4.66 -16.71 -0.63
C SER A 49 -4.90 -15.56 -1.63
N GLU A 50 -5.26 -14.37 -1.17
CA GLU A 50 -5.50 -13.16 -1.96
C GLU A 50 -4.15 -12.48 -2.23
N ILE A 51 -3.34 -13.13 -3.05
CA ILE A 51 -2.09 -12.56 -3.55
C ILE A 51 -2.46 -11.58 -4.65
N THR A 52 -2.15 -10.30 -4.44
CA THR A 52 -2.39 -9.27 -5.44
C THR A 52 -1.84 -9.71 -6.78
N ASP A 53 -0.63 -10.27 -6.88
CA ASP A 53 0.05 -10.73 -8.12
C ASP A 53 -0.70 -11.76 -8.94
N LEU A 54 -1.63 -12.48 -8.32
CA LEU A 54 -2.35 -13.56 -8.97
C LEU A 54 -3.80 -13.21 -9.29
N GLN A 55 -4.43 -12.32 -8.51
CA GLN A 55 -5.84 -11.98 -8.68
C GLN A 55 -6.20 -10.59 -8.13
N PRO A 56 -7.32 -9.99 -8.57
CA PRO A 56 -7.84 -8.77 -7.97
C PRO A 56 -8.16 -8.99 -6.50
N VAL A 57 -7.72 -8.06 -5.65
CA VAL A 57 -7.97 -8.11 -4.22
C VAL A 57 -8.91 -6.96 -3.85
N ASN A 58 -10.04 -7.29 -3.22
CA ASN A 58 -11.02 -6.31 -2.76
C ASN A 58 -10.92 -6.11 -1.26
N ILE A 59 -10.63 -4.88 -0.85
CA ILE A 59 -10.55 -4.46 0.55
C ILE A 59 -11.80 -3.63 0.89
N HIS A 60 -12.68 -4.21 1.69
CA HIS A 60 -13.93 -3.57 2.11
C HIS A 60 -13.80 -2.79 3.43
N LEU A 61 -12.59 -2.37 3.79
CA LEU A 61 -12.39 -1.53 4.97
C LEU A 61 -12.76 -0.08 4.68
N THR A 62 -13.41 0.57 5.64
CA THR A 62 -13.58 2.03 5.60
C THR A 62 -12.23 2.71 5.86
N ILE A 63 -12.08 3.96 5.43
CA ILE A 63 -10.86 4.74 5.70
C ILE A 63 -10.51 4.79 7.19
N LYS A 64 -11.51 4.96 8.07
CA LYS A 64 -11.30 4.94 9.53
C LYS A 64 -10.71 3.62 10.02
N LYS A 65 -11.14 2.49 9.44
CA LYS A 65 -10.59 1.17 9.78
C LYS A 65 -9.18 1.00 9.21
N LEU A 66 -8.94 1.34 7.93
CA LEU A 66 -7.60 1.33 7.33
C LEU A 66 -6.61 2.16 8.14
N CYS A 67 -7.00 3.38 8.55
CA CYS A 67 -6.19 4.25 9.39
C CYS A 67 -5.77 3.58 10.70
N LYS A 68 -6.69 2.86 11.35
CA LYS A 68 -6.42 2.19 12.63
C LYS A 68 -5.58 0.92 12.48
N VAL A 69 -5.83 0.12 11.44
CA VAL A 69 -5.24 -1.22 11.33
C VAL A 69 -3.99 -1.25 10.45
N ASP A 70 -4.03 -0.66 9.26
CA ASP A 70 -2.97 -0.83 8.26
C ASP A 70 -2.11 0.42 8.08
N MET A 71 -2.70 1.62 8.18
CA MET A 71 -1.94 2.85 7.97
C MET A 71 -1.20 3.34 9.22
N THR A 72 -1.42 2.76 10.39
CA THR A 72 -0.71 3.14 11.62
C THR A 72 0.81 3.03 11.42
N LEU A 73 1.26 1.90 10.87
CA LEU A 73 2.68 1.69 10.57
C LEU A 73 3.15 2.62 9.44
N LEU A 74 2.39 2.71 8.35
CA LEU A 74 2.76 3.54 7.19
C LEU A 74 2.89 5.03 7.56
N THR A 75 2.02 5.53 8.44
CA THR A 75 2.06 6.91 8.96
C THR A 75 3.37 7.17 9.69
N LYS A 76 3.83 6.22 10.52
CA LYS A 76 5.09 6.33 11.25
C LYS A 76 6.29 6.27 10.30
N THR A 77 6.24 5.39 9.30
CA THR A 77 7.30 5.28 8.29
C THR A 77 7.43 6.56 7.46
N VAL A 78 6.32 7.19 7.10
CA VAL A 78 6.31 8.52 6.46
C VAL A 78 6.89 9.59 7.38
N ALA A 79 6.49 9.61 8.66
CA ALA A 79 7.02 10.57 9.64
C ALA A 79 8.51 10.36 9.93
N ALA A 80 9.03 9.13 9.79
CA ALA A 80 10.45 8.82 9.88
C ALA A 80 11.24 9.23 8.62
N GLY A 81 10.56 9.71 7.58
CA GLY A 81 11.18 10.33 6.42
C GLY A 81 11.44 9.42 5.22
N VAL A 82 10.82 8.23 5.15
CA VAL A 82 11.01 7.26 4.05
C VAL A 82 11.10 7.91 2.66
N ASP A 83 11.97 7.38 1.80
CA ASP A 83 12.25 8.01 0.51
C ASP A 83 11.10 7.85 -0.50
N MET A 84 10.45 6.67 -0.47
CA MET A 84 9.45 6.27 -1.43
C MET A 84 8.21 5.68 -0.76
N ALA A 85 7.07 5.76 -1.45
CA ALA A 85 5.85 5.05 -1.10
C ALA A 85 5.32 4.29 -2.32
N MET A 86 5.07 2.98 -2.16
CA MET A 86 4.48 2.15 -3.21
C MET A 86 2.98 1.96 -2.94
N ALA A 87 2.16 2.42 -3.87
CA ALA A 87 0.71 2.26 -3.83
C ALA A 87 0.33 0.81 -4.15
N SER A 88 -0.55 0.24 -3.31
CA SER A 88 -1.19 -1.05 -3.54
C SER A 88 -2.16 -0.96 -4.71
N ARG A 89 -2.31 -2.06 -5.44
CA ARG A 89 -3.32 -2.20 -6.49
C ARG A 89 -4.62 -2.91 -6.11
N ALA A 90 -4.88 -3.06 -4.82
CA ALA A 90 -6.18 -3.54 -4.36
C ALA A 90 -7.30 -2.53 -4.70
N VAL A 91 -8.52 -3.04 -4.84
CA VAL A 91 -9.74 -2.23 -4.93
C VAL A 91 -10.22 -1.95 -3.51
N TYR A 92 -10.24 -0.68 -3.11
CA TYR A 92 -10.76 -0.29 -1.80
C TYR A 92 -12.20 0.21 -1.96
N SER A 93 -13.16 -0.72 -1.98
CA SER A 93 -14.54 -0.47 -2.43
C SER A 93 -15.27 0.64 -1.67
N ASN A 94 -14.87 0.89 -0.41
CA ASN A 94 -15.45 1.93 0.44
C ASN A 94 -14.74 3.29 0.33
N LEU A 95 -13.69 3.38 -0.49
CA LEU A 95 -12.97 4.62 -0.79
C LEU A 95 -13.18 5.03 -2.24
N ASP A 96 -13.04 4.06 -3.15
CA ASP A 96 -13.28 4.23 -4.57
C ASP A 96 -13.70 2.86 -5.13
N PRO A 97 -14.96 2.69 -5.54
CA PRO A 97 -15.43 1.44 -6.12
C PRO A 97 -15.03 1.28 -7.59
N THR A 98 -14.46 2.30 -8.22
CA THR A 98 -14.33 2.40 -9.68
C THR A 98 -12.95 1.97 -10.19
N TYR A 99 -11.86 2.26 -9.46
CA TYR A 99 -10.50 2.00 -9.93
C TYR A 99 -9.65 1.13 -8.97
N PRO A 100 -9.13 -0.02 -9.43
CA PRO A 100 -8.09 -0.75 -8.70
C PRO A 100 -6.79 0.06 -8.71
N GLY A 101 -6.28 0.36 -7.53
CA GLY A 101 -4.87 0.71 -7.37
C GLY A 101 -4.41 2.13 -7.65
N LEU A 102 -5.28 3.01 -8.14
CA LEU A 102 -5.00 4.43 -8.18
C LEU A 102 -6.18 5.21 -7.68
N ILE A 103 -6.29 5.16 -6.37
CA ILE A 103 -7.17 6.09 -5.72
C ILE A 103 -6.38 7.39 -5.66
N LYS A 104 -6.58 8.24 -6.67
CA LYS A 104 -6.19 9.65 -6.65
C LYS A 104 -6.59 10.24 -5.30
N ALA A 105 -7.76 9.90 -4.77
CA ALA A 105 -8.16 10.31 -3.43
C ALA A 105 -7.28 9.75 -2.29
N ILE A 106 -6.72 8.55 -2.35
CA ILE A 106 -5.83 8.02 -1.29
C ILE A 106 -4.44 8.60 -1.43
N VAL A 107 -3.88 8.68 -2.64
CA VAL A 107 -2.57 9.30 -2.83
C VAL A 107 -2.63 10.80 -2.54
N GLN A 108 -3.64 11.51 -3.05
CA GLN A 108 -3.76 12.96 -2.85
C GLN A 108 -4.27 13.31 -1.45
N ASN A 109 -5.37 12.73 -0.98
CA ASN A 109 -5.96 13.15 0.30
C ASN A 109 -5.24 12.53 1.49
N GLU A 110 -4.86 11.25 1.40
CA GLU A 110 -4.24 10.57 2.54
C GLU A 110 -2.72 10.72 2.53
N LEU A 111 -2.04 10.28 1.47
CA LEU A 111 -0.57 10.26 1.45
C LEU A 111 0.03 11.69 1.38
N ARG A 112 -0.41 12.50 0.42
CA ARG A 112 0.12 13.86 0.22
C ARG A 112 -0.58 14.88 1.13
N GLY A 113 -1.90 14.78 1.28
CA GLY A 113 -2.70 15.71 2.07
C GLY A 113 -2.52 15.49 3.58
N ARG A 114 -3.06 14.38 4.10
CA ARG A 114 -3.08 14.11 5.54
C ARG A 114 -1.71 13.77 6.12
N LEU A 115 -0.92 12.95 5.41
CA LEU A 115 0.39 12.50 5.89
C LEU A 115 1.55 13.40 5.46
N GLY A 116 1.33 14.34 4.54
CA GLY A 116 2.35 15.30 4.10
C GLY A 116 3.54 14.66 3.37
N PHE A 117 3.38 13.47 2.77
CA PHE A 117 4.47 12.80 2.10
C PHE A 117 4.89 13.54 0.82
N THR A 118 6.17 13.91 0.75
CA THR A 118 6.77 14.66 -0.37
C THR A 118 7.72 13.83 -1.23
N GLY A 119 8.00 12.59 -0.84
CA GLY A 119 8.89 11.68 -1.57
C GLY A 119 8.28 11.11 -2.85
N VAL A 120 8.96 10.12 -3.43
CA VAL A 120 8.54 9.52 -4.70
C VAL A 120 7.40 8.52 -4.47
N THR A 121 6.31 8.66 -5.21
CA THR A 121 5.22 7.67 -5.25
C THR A 121 5.41 6.76 -6.46
N ILE A 122 5.36 5.45 -6.25
CA ILE A 122 5.40 4.44 -7.33
C ILE A 122 4.18 3.52 -7.24
N ASN A 123 3.79 2.93 -8.37
CA ASN A 123 2.76 1.90 -8.39
C ASN A 123 3.36 0.51 -8.14
N ASP A 124 2.58 -0.41 -7.59
CA ASP A 124 2.92 -1.83 -7.55
C ASP A 124 2.91 -2.45 -8.97
N ALA A 125 3.48 -3.65 -9.13
CA ALA A 125 3.62 -4.32 -10.42
C ALA A 125 2.27 -4.44 -11.16
N MET A 126 2.27 -4.05 -12.45
CA MET A 126 1.07 -3.95 -13.31
C MET A 126 0.90 -5.12 -14.31
N GLU A 127 1.41 -6.31 -13.98
CA GLU A 127 1.46 -7.44 -14.91
C GLU A 127 0.09 -8.06 -15.26
N GLU A 128 0.08 -8.86 -16.34
CA GLU A 128 -1.12 -9.20 -17.14
C GLU A 128 -2.21 -10.00 -16.43
N GLY A 129 -1.89 -10.82 -15.42
CA GLY A 129 -2.83 -11.80 -14.85
C GLY A 129 -4.06 -11.23 -14.13
N VAL A 130 -4.05 -9.94 -13.77
CA VAL A 130 -5.01 -9.37 -12.80
C VAL A 130 -5.82 -8.19 -13.32
N LEU A 131 -5.28 -7.43 -14.27
CA LEU A 131 -5.92 -6.22 -14.80
C LEU A 131 -6.54 -6.44 -16.19
N GLY A 132 -6.75 -7.69 -16.62
CA GLY A 132 -7.38 -8.04 -17.89
C GLY A 132 -8.71 -7.32 -18.14
N ALA A 133 -9.47 -7.07 -17.06
CA ALA A 133 -10.73 -6.33 -17.07
C ALA A 133 -10.58 -4.81 -17.36
N PHE A 134 -9.35 -4.26 -17.32
CA PHE A 134 -9.06 -2.83 -17.44
C PHE A 134 -8.18 -2.47 -18.66
N GLY A 135 -8.18 -3.32 -19.69
CA GLY A 135 -7.44 -3.09 -20.95
C GLY A 135 -5.98 -3.56 -20.91
N GLY A 136 -5.19 -3.25 -21.94
CA GLY A 136 -3.77 -3.63 -22.02
C GLY A 136 -2.85 -2.79 -21.11
N GLN A 137 -1.58 -3.17 -20.98
CA GLN A 137 -0.61 -2.48 -20.10
C GLN A 137 -0.51 -0.97 -20.33
N ALA A 138 -0.59 -0.52 -21.59
CA ALA A 138 -0.55 0.90 -21.95
C ALA A 138 -1.77 1.68 -21.42
N THR A 139 -2.98 1.12 -21.55
CA THR A 139 -4.22 1.72 -21.03
C THR A 139 -4.18 1.83 -19.50
N ARG A 140 -3.66 0.80 -18.82
CA ARG A 140 -3.52 0.78 -17.36
C ARG A 140 -2.53 1.81 -16.85
N ARG A 141 -1.38 1.95 -17.51
CA ARG A 141 -0.36 2.97 -17.18
C ARG A 141 -0.92 4.38 -17.34
N LEU A 142 -1.79 4.61 -18.32
CA LEU A 142 -2.43 5.91 -18.52
C LEU A 142 -3.46 6.21 -17.41
N LEU A 143 -4.26 5.22 -16.99
CA LEU A 143 -5.18 5.34 -15.85
C LEU A 143 -4.45 5.46 -14.51
N ALA A 144 -3.15 5.14 -14.50
CA ALA A 144 -2.26 5.16 -13.37
C ALA A 144 -1.39 6.41 -13.24
N ALA A 145 -1.54 7.38 -14.14
CA ALA A 145 -0.82 8.66 -14.13
C ALA A 145 -1.69 9.77 -13.51
#